data_AF-A0A3B8NJ93-F1
#
_entry.id   AF-A0A3B8NJ93-F1
#
_cell.length_a   1.000
_cell.length_b   1.000
_cell.length_c   1.000
_cell.angle_alpha   90.00
_cell.angle_beta   90.00
_cell.angle_gamma   90.00
#
_symmetry.space_group_name_H-M   'P 1'
#
loop_
_entity.id
_entity.type
_entity.pdbx_description
1 polymer ?
#
loop_
_entity_poly.entity_id
_entity_poly.type
_entity_poly.pdbx_seq_one_letter_code
_entity_poly.pdbx_strand_id
1 'polypeptide(L)' 'HSEEDPASAEYHAIDKDKYANPLPHVLMLTAIVVGVSTLGLALAISQKIYRSFGTLEEDEILNELRPGEHD' A
#
# COMPACT_ATOMS: atom_id res chain seq x y z
N HIS A 1 -6.52 65.30 -7.31
CA HIS A 1 -5.63 64.93 -8.42
C HIS A 1 -4.40 64.35 -7.75
N SER A 2 -4.49 63.17 -7.14
CA SER A 2 -4.85 61.89 -7.80
C SER A 2 -3.86 61.67 -8.95
N GLU A 3 -3.03 60.64 -8.98
CA GLU A 3 -3.26 59.27 -8.58
C GLU A 3 -2.23 58.76 -7.55
N GLU A 4 -2.72 58.22 -6.43
CA GLU A 4 -2.02 57.16 -5.72
C GLU A 4 -2.08 55.92 -6.60
N ASP A 5 -0.92 55.40 -7.01
CA ASP A 5 -0.81 54.19 -7.83
C ASP A 5 -1.08 52.95 -6.95
N PRO A 6 -2.22 52.24 -7.08
CA PRO A 6 -2.60 51.17 -6.16
C PRO A 6 -1.99 49.81 -6.56
N ALA A 7 -0.96 49.77 -7.41
CA ALA A 7 -0.48 48.54 -8.03
C ALA A 7 0.79 47.93 -7.43
N SER A 8 1.24 48.33 -6.23
CA SER A 8 2.26 47.57 -5.48
C SER A 8 1.61 46.46 -4.66
N ALA A 9 0.94 45.52 -5.35
CA ALA A 9 0.56 44.26 -4.74
C ALA A 9 1.86 43.55 -4.33
N GLU A 10 2.14 43.55 -3.03
CA GLU A 10 3.24 42.88 -2.39
C GLU A 10 3.17 41.38 -2.75
N TYR A 11 3.98 40.95 -3.72
CA TYR A 11 4.11 39.53 -4.05
C TYR A 11 4.83 38.85 -2.88
N HIS A 12 4.06 38.26 -1.96
CA HIS A 12 4.59 37.34 -0.96
C HIS A 12 5.29 36.19 -1.68
N ALA A 13 6.62 36.25 -1.75
CA ALA A 13 7.43 35.18 -2.30
C ALA A 13 7.24 33.94 -1.42
N ILE A 14 6.58 32.92 -1.97
CA ILE A 14 6.45 31.61 -1.32
C ILE A 14 7.86 31.01 -1.21
N ASP A 15 8.35 30.89 0.01
CA ASP A 15 9.61 30.23 0.33
C ASP A 15 9.45 28.71 0.15
N LYS A 16 10.00 28.19 -0.95
CA LYS A 16 9.86 26.78 -1.36
C LYS A 16 10.56 25.82 -0.40
N ASP A 17 11.60 26.28 0.28
CA ASP A 17 12.40 25.45 1.19
C ASP A 17 11.68 25.15 2.51
N LYS A 18 10.57 25.85 2.78
CA LYS A 18 9.68 25.59 3.92
C LYS A 18 8.66 24.48 3.69
N TYR A 19 8.54 23.96 2.46
CA TYR A 19 7.59 22.89 2.12
C TYR A 19 8.31 21.57 1.85
N ALA A 20 7.82 20.49 2.46
CA ALA A 20 8.33 19.15 2.17
C ALA A 20 7.91 18.71 0.76
N ASN A 21 8.80 17.99 0.05
CA ASN A 21 8.47 17.42 -1.26
C ASN A 21 7.36 16.35 -1.09
N PRO A 22 6.17 16.54 -1.69
CA PRO A 22 5.07 15.60 -1.53
C PRO A 22 5.28 14.29 -2.29
N LEU A 23 6.16 14.26 -3.31
CA LEU A 23 6.35 13.09 -4.16
C LEU A 23 6.95 11.90 -3.39
N PRO A 24 8.08 12.01 -2.68
CA PRO A 24 8.60 10.88 -1.89
C PRO A 24 7.65 10.47 -0.77
N HIS A 25 6.93 11.40 -0.14
CA HIS A 25 6.07 11.11 1.00
C HIS A 25 4.90 10.19 0.62
N VAL A 26 4.24 10.47 -0.50
CA VAL A 26 3.11 9.65 -0.96
C VAL A 26 3.58 8.28 -1.48
N LEU A 27 4.75 8.24 -2.14
CA LEU A 27 5.32 6.99 -2.65
C LEU A 27 5.73 6.07 -1.49
N MET A 28 6.33 6.63 -0.44
CA MET A 28 6.67 5.89 0.77
C MET A 28 5.42 5.33 1.46
N LEU A 29 4.38 6.16 1.66
CA LEU A 29 3.13 5.69 2.26
C LEU A 29 2.48 4.57 1.43
N THR A 30 2.50 4.70 0.10
CA THR A 30 1.98 3.68 -0.82
C THR A 30 2.74 2.36 -0.67
N ALA A 31 4.06 2.40 -0.64
CA ALA A 31 4.89 1.20 -0.48
C ALA A 31 4.57 0.47 0.84
N ILE A 32 4.40 1.22 1.93
CA ILE A 32 4.08 0.66 3.25
C ILE A 32 2.70 -0.01 3.23
N VAL A 33 1.67 0.69 2.73
CA VAL A 33 0.30 0.17 2.73
C VAL A 33 0.18 -1.05 1.83
N VAL A 34 0.82 -1.05 0.66
CA VAL A 34 0.84 -2.22 -0.23
C VAL A 34 1.52 -3.40 0.47
N GLY A 35 2.66 -3.20 1.13
CA GLY A 35 3.38 -4.26 1.84
C GLY A 35 2.57 -4.88 2.99
N VAL A 36 1.92 -4.07 3.82
CA VAL A 36 1.06 -4.58 4.91
C VAL A 36 -0.18 -5.28 4.35
N SER A 37 -0.75 -4.78 3.25
CA SER A 37 -1.94 -5.36 2.62
C SER A 37 -1.66 -6.74 2.02
N THR A 38 -0.54 -6.89 1.30
CA THR A 38 -0.16 -8.17 0.70
C THR A 38 0.20 -9.20 1.77
N LEU A 39 0.91 -8.79 2.83
CA LEU A 39 1.20 -9.66 3.97
C LEU A 39 -0.08 -10.13 4.68
N GLY A 40 -1.00 -9.20 4.97
CA GLY A 40 -2.27 -9.54 5.60
C GLY A 40 -3.10 -10.53 4.79
N LEU A 41 -3.17 -10.32 3.47
CA LEU A 41 -3.84 -11.24 2.56
C LEU A 41 -3.17 -12.62 2.52
N ALA A 42 -1.85 -12.67 2.42
CA ALA A 42 -1.10 -13.93 2.42
C ALA A 42 -1.38 -14.73 3.70
N LEU A 43 -1.31 -14.08 4.87
CA LEU A 43 -1.62 -14.72 6.15
C LEU A 43 -3.06 -15.22 6.25
N ALA A 44 -4.03 -14.44 5.75
CA ALA A 44 -5.43 -14.84 5.73
C ALA A 44 -5.64 -16.09 4.87
N ILE A 45 -4.99 -16.15 3.70
CA ILE A 45 -5.02 -17.33 2.83
C ILE A 45 -4.35 -18.53 3.52
N SER A 46 -3.16 -18.36 4.10
CA SER A 46 -2.46 -19.43 4.83
C SER A 46 -3.30 -19.99 5.98
N GLN A 47 -3.94 -19.13 6.78
CA GLN A 47 -4.84 -19.59 7.84
C GLN A 47 -6.05 -20.35 7.28
N LYS A 48 -6.60 -19.92 6.15
CA LYS A 48 -7.73 -20.60 5.51
C LYS A 48 -7.34 -21.98 5.00
N ILE A 49 -6.18 -22.12 4.38
CA ILE A 49 -5.65 -23.40 3.91
C ILE A 49 -5.47 -24.34 5.09
N TYR A 50 -4.78 -23.90 6.14
CA TYR A 50 -4.56 -24.72 7.33
C TYR A 50 -5.86 -25.16 8.01
N ARG A 51 -6.89 -24.29 8.06
CA ARG A 51 -8.21 -24.65 8.59
C ARG A 51 -8.96 -25.67 7.74
N SER A 52 -8.68 -25.75 6.44
CA SER A 52 -9.36 -26.65 5.51
C SER A 52 -8.68 -28.02 5.44
N PHE A 53 -7.35 -28.05 5.39
CA PHE A 53 -6.56 -29.27 5.16
C PHE A 53 -5.83 -29.77 6.41
N GLY A 54 -5.81 -28.99 7.50
CA GLY A 54 -5.09 -29.33 8.74
C GLY A 54 -3.56 -29.26 8.62
N THR A 55 -3.03 -28.97 7.42
CA THR A 55 -1.62 -28.95 7.07
C THR A 55 -1.34 -27.78 6.11
N LEU A 56 -0.08 -27.36 6.05
CA LEU A 56 0.43 -26.43 5.04
C LEU A 56 1.40 -27.12 4.07
N GLU A 57 1.63 -28.42 4.23
CA GLU A 57 2.50 -29.19 3.34
C GLU A 57 1.79 -29.39 1.99
N GLU A 58 2.46 -28.99 0.92
CA GLU A 58 1.90 -28.96 -0.43
C GLU A 58 1.51 -30.36 -0.92
N ASP A 59 2.37 -31.35 -0.70
CA ASP A 59 2.14 -32.74 -1.13
C ASP A 59 0.88 -33.33 -0.48
N GLU A 60 0.64 -33.04 0.81
CA GLU A 60 -0.53 -33.51 1.55
C GLU A 60 -1.81 -32.85 1.02
N ILE A 61 -1.78 -31.54 0.79
CA ILE A 61 -2.92 -30.79 0.22
C ILE A 61 -3.25 -31.31 -1.19
N LEU A 62 -2.23 -31.57 -2.02
CA LEU A 62 -2.42 -32.10 -3.37
C LEU A 62 -2.97 -33.53 -3.38
N ASN A 63 -2.62 -34.35 -2.39
CA ASN A 63 -3.21 -35.69 -2.24
C ASN A 63 -4.69 -35.61 -1.88
N GLU A 64 -5.08 -34.76 -0.94
CA GLU A 64 -6.48 -34.58 -0.54
C GLU A 64 -7.35 -33.97 -1.65
N LEU A 65 -6.76 -33.12 -2.50
CA LEU A 65 -7.44 -32.51 -3.65
C LEU A 65 -7.59 -33.44 -4.86
N ARG A 66 -6.88 -34.58 -4.93
CA ARG A 66 -6.93 -35.53 -6.05
C ARG A 66 -7.83 -36.72 -5.69
N PRO A 67 -9.10 -36.74 -6.14
CA PRO A 67 -10.10 -37.73 -5.69
C PRO A 67 -9.96 -39.11 -6.37
N GLY A 68 -8.75 -39.61 -6.66
CA GLY A 68 -8.61 -40.81 -7.52
C GLY A 68 -7.33 -41.65 -7.44
N GLU A 69 -6.44 -41.45 -6.47
CA GLU A 69 -5.24 -42.32 -6.27
C GLU A 69 -5.26 -43.06 -4.92
N HIS A 70 -6.45 -43.36 -4.40
CA HIS A 70 -6.61 -44.35 -3.34
C HIS A 70 -6.94 -45.71 -3.97
N ASP A 71 -5.89 -46.49 -4.28
CA ASP A 71 -5.97 -47.96 -4.37
C ASP A 71 -5.79 -48.58 -2.97
#